data_AF-A0AAV9ZSV8-F1
#
_entry.id   AF-A0AAV9ZSV8-F1
#
_cell.length_a   1.000
_cell.length_b   1.000
_cell.length_c   1.000
_cell.angle_alpha   90.00
_cell.angle_beta   90.00
_cell.angle_gamma   90.00
#
_symmetry.space_group_name_H-M   'P 1'
#
loop_
_entity.id
_entity.type
_entity.pdbx_description
1 polymer ?
#
loop_
_entity_poly.entity_id
_entity_poly.type
_entity_poly.pdbx_seq_one_letter_code
_entity_poly.pdbx_strand_id
1 'polypeptide(L)'
;YSAEIIAMRERIRSGGVDSLGFISWTADHYSAICKIFIADFEHGDSLQRSPAEDILDILRWAFSGLGHFAPPPQQKSIKAGPIDLQSIYAGMGSCGIAATNFIETQMGLGIPCWQASNSASFRDSCLQDLLLYH
;
A
#
# COMPACT_ATOMS: atom_id res chain seq x y z
N TYR A 1 -15.21 -15.98 2.36
CA TYR A 1 -13.83 -15.61 1.99
C TYR A 1 -13.43 -16.39 0.75
N SER A 2 -12.62 -15.82 -0.14
CA SER A 2 -12.00 -16.57 -1.24
C SER A 2 -10.86 -17.45 -0.70
N ALA A 3 -10.33 -18.35 -1.53
CA ALA A 3 -9.20 -19.21 -1.16
C ALA A 3 -7.95 -18.39 -0.82
N GLU A 4 -7.72 -17.30 -1.54
CA GLU A 4 -6.59 -16.37 -1.35
C GLU A 4 -6.69 -15.65 -0.02
N ILE A 5 -7.88 -15.15 0.34
CA ILE A 5 -8.10 -14.47 1.62
C ILE A 5 -7.92 -15.47 2.77
N ILE A 6 -8.37 -16.71 2.61
CA ILE A 6 -8.15 -17.76 3.63
C ILE A 6 -6.65 -18.03 3.78
N ALA A 7 -5.92 -18.23 2.69
CA ALA A 7 -4.49 -18.50 2.71
C ALA A 7 -3.70 -17.34 3.35
N MET A 8 -4.03 -16.09 3.01
CA MET A 8 -3.46 -14.90 3.63
C MET A 8 -3.72 -14.89 5.15
N ARG A 9 -4.97 -15.15 5.57
CA ARG A 9 -5.33 -15.17 6.99
C ARG A 9 -4.59 -16.26 7.76
N GLU A 10 -4.46 -17.45 7.19
CA GLU A 10 -3.68 -18.54 7.81
C GLU A 10 -2.20 -18.17 7.95
N ARG A 11 -1.60 -17.53 6.94
CA ARG A 11 -0.21 -17.06 7.01
C ARG A 11 -0.01 -16.01 8.10
N ILE A 12 -0.95 -15.08 8.26
CA ILE A 12 -0.91 -14.10 9.36
C ILE A 12 -1.04 -14.81 10.72
N ARG A 13 -1.93 -15.81 10.83
CA ARG A 13 -2.13 -16.57 12.07
C ARG A 13 -0.93 -17.44 12.45
N SER A 14 -0.25 -18.02 11.48
CA SER A 14 0.94 -18.85 11.73
C SER A 14 2.13 -18.04 12.27
N GLY A 15 2.03 -16.71 12.31
CA GLY A 15 3.07 -15.81 12.78
C GLY A 15 4.10 -15.47 11.70
N GLY A 16 5.00 -14.55 12.02
CA GLY A 16 6.07 -14.10 11.12
C GLY A 16 5.64 -13.05 10.08
N VAL A 17 4.46 -12.45 10.24
CA VAL A 17 4.03 -11.28 9.47
C VAL A 17 3.97 -10.11 10.43
N ASP A 18 4.86 -9.14 10.25
CA ASP A 18 4.88 -7.91 11.05
C ASP A 18 4.30 -6.72 10.28
N SER A 19 4.19 -6.81 8.95
CA SER A 19 3.71 -5.73 8.10
C SER A 19 2.81 -6.25 6.99
N LEU A 20 1.84 -5.43 6.59
CA LEU A 20 0.98 -5.67 5.45
C LEU A 20 0.99 -4.47 4.52
N GLY A 21 1.03 -4.74 3.22
CA GLY A 21 0.90 -3.72 2.19
C GLY A 21 0.15 -4.30 1.01
N PHE A 22 -0.78 -3.54 0.45
CA PHE A 22 -1.46 -3.94 -0.78
C PHE A 22 -1.80 -2.72 -1.62
N ILE A 23 -1.80 -2.94 -2.93
CA ILE A 23 -2.20 -1.97 -3.93
C ILE A 23 -3.72 -2.03 -4.06
N SER A 24 -4.34 -0.86 -4.05
CA SER A 24 -5.75 -0.65 -4.37
C SER A 24 -5.85 0.03 -5.73
N TRP A 25 -6.82 -0.39 -6.53
CA TRP A 25 -7.13 0.23 -7.82
C TRP A 25 -8.57 0.71 -7.81
N THR A 26 -8.76 2.02 -7.91
CA THR A 26 -10.07 2.66 -7.88
C THR A 26 -10.08 3.85 -8.83
N ALA A 27 -11.10 3.96 -9.68
CA ALA A 27 -11.28 5.08 -10.62
C ALA A 27 -10.01 5.38 -11.45
N ASP A 28 -9.50 4.34 -12.13
CA ASP A 28 -8.30 4.38 -12.99
C ASP A 28 -7.03 4.89 -12.31
N HIS A 29 -6.94 4.72 -10.98
CA HIS A 29 -5.80 5.16 -10.20
C HIS A 29 -5.36 4.10 -9.21
N TYR A 30 -4.04 3.94 -9.08
CA TYR A 30 -3.44 3.06 -8.09
C TYR A 30 -3.06 3.85 -6.84
N SER A 31 -3.43 3.32 -5.69
CA SER A 31 -2.99 3.79 -4.38
C SER A 31 -2.57 2.60 -3.53
N ALA A 32 -1.95 2.84 -2.38
CA ALA A 32 -1.54 1.78 -1.47
C ALA A 32 -2.20 1.92 -0.11
N ILE A 33 -2.43 0.79 0.54
CA ILE A 33 -2.73 0.73 1.96
C ILE A 33 -1.62 -0.07 2.63
N CYS A 34 -1.07 0.46 3.72
CA CYS A 34 0.00 -0.19 4.47
C CYS A 34 -0.31 -0.17 5.97
N LYS A 35 0.17 -1.18 6.68
CA LYS A 35 0.20 -1.23 8.14
C LYS A 35 1.52 -1.88 8.57
N ILE A 36 2.29 -1.16 9.37
CA ILE A 36 3.51 -1.66 9.98
C ILE A 36 3.22 -1.98 11.44
N PHE A 37 3.37 -3.25 11.81
CA PHE A 37 3.26 -3.74 13.18
C PHE A 37 1.96 -3.24 13.87
N ILE A 38 2.07 -2.70 15.08
CA ILE A 38 0.94 -2.17 15.86
C ILE A 38 0.45 -0.79 15.40
N ALA A 39 1.02 -0.19 14.35
CA ALA A 39 0.60 1.11 13.85
C ALA A 39 -0.79 1.05 13.19
N ASP A 40 -1.45 2.20 13.01
CA ASP A 40 -2.69 2.25 12.23
C ASP A 40 -2.43 1.96 10.75
N PHE A 41 -3.49 1.64 10.00
CA PHE A 41 -3.39 1.63 8.54
C PHE A 41 -3.14 3.06 8.01
N GLU A 42 -2.29 3.14 7.00
CA GLU A 42 -1.99 4.35 6.24
C GLU A 42 -2.34 4.15 4.77
N HIS A 43 -2.71 5.24 4.10
CA HIS A 43 -3.08 5.30 2.69
C HIS A 43 -2.09 6.17 1.92
N GLY A 44 -1.34 5.56 1.01
CA GLY A 44 -0.43 6.25 0.10
C GLY A 44 -1.10 6.49 -1.25
N ASP A 45 -1.47 7.74 -1.52
CA ASP A 45 -2.05 8.17 -2.79
C ASP A 45 -1.27 9.36 -3.36
N SER A 46 -0.64 9.17 -4.53
CA SER A 46 0.15 10.19 -5.21
C SER A 46 -0.67 11.34 -5.79
N LEU A 47 -2.01 11.29 -5.74
CA LEU A 47 -2.93 12.39 -6.03
C LEU A 47 -3.55 12.97 -4.75
N GLN A 48 -3.14 12.50 -3.57
CA GLN A 48 -3.63 12.95 -2.26
C GLN A 48 -5.16 12.85 -2.12
N ARG A 49 -5.78 11.89 -2.81
CA ARG A 49 -7.21 11.61 -2.66
C ARG A 49 -7.45 10.94 -1.31
N SER A 50 -8.69 11.04 -0.82
CA SER A 50 -9.11 10.24 0.32
C SER A 50 -9.17 8.75 -0.04
N PRO A 51 -8.95 7.85 0.92
CA PRO A 51 -9.20 6.42 0.73
C PRO A 51 -10.66 6.18 0.32
N ALA A 52 -10.92 5.04 -0.34
CA ALA A 52 -12.30 4.62 -0.63
C ALA A 52 -13.13 4.51 0.66
N GLU A 53 -14.40 4.91 0.63
CA GLU A 53 -15.23 5.01 1.85
C GLU A 53 -15.43 3.66 2.55
N ASP A 54 -15.44 2.57 1.79
CA ASP A 54 -15.68 1.19 2.25
C ASP A 54 -14.41 0.45 2.68
N ILE A 55 -13.23 1.01 2.43
CA ILE A 55 -11.96 0.30 2.64
C ILE A 55 -11.78 -0.12 4.10
N LEU A 56 -12.18 0.71 5.06
CA LEU A 56 -12.02 0.40 6.48
C LEU A 56 -12.88 -0.79 6.90
N ASP A 57 -14.09 -0.90 6.35
CA ASP A 57 -15.00 -2.01 6.63
C ASP A 57 -14.53 -3.30 5.96
N ILE A 58 -13.98 -3.20 4.74
CA ILE A 58 -13.31 -4.31 4.06
C ILE A 58 -12.14 -4.81 4.92
N LEU A 59 -11.30 -3.93 5.45
CA LEU A 59 -10.16 -4.32 6.30
C LEU A 59 -10.60 -4.96 7.61
N ARG A 60 -11.64 -4.42 8.25
CA ARG A 60 -12.25 -5.04 9.44
C ARG A 60 -12.74 -6.45 9.15
N TRP A 61 -13.46 -6.64 8.06
CA TRP A 61 -13.94 -7.95 7.65
C TRP A 61 -12.79 -8.91 7.31
N ALA A 62 -11.82 -8.44 6.52
CA ALA A 62 -10.70 -9.25 6.03
C ALA A 62 -9.75 -9.68 7.16
N PHE A 63 -9.55 -8.82 8.16
CA PHE A 63 -8.62 -9.05 9.27
C PHE A 63 -9.30 -9.36 10.61
N SER A 64 -10.62 -9.54 10.62
CA SER A 64 -11.36 -9.90 11.83
C SER A 64 -10.76 -11.14 12.51
N GLY A 65 -10.47 -11.02 13.80
CA GLY A 65 -9.85 -12.06 14.62
C GLY A 65 -8.36 -12.31 14.38
N LEU A 66 -7.65 -11.41 13.68
CA LEU A 66 -6.20 -11.49 13.43
C LEU A 66 -5.37 -10.57 14.34
N GLY A 67 -5.83 -10.39 15.58
CA GLY A 67 -5.11 -9.59 16.58
C GLY A 67 -4.92 -8.15 16.14
N HIS A 68 -3.67 -7.67 16.19
CA HIS A 68 -3.33 -6.27 15.92
C HIS A 68 -3.54 -5.85 14.46
N PHE A 69 -3.70 -6.79 13.52
CA PHE A 69 -4.02 -6.50 12.11
C PHE A 69 -5.47 -6.07 11.89
N ALA A 70 -6.38 -6.41 12.79
CA ALA A 70 -7.75 -5.93 12.72
C ALA A 70 -7.79 -4.44 13.08
N PRO A 71 -8.34 -3.55 12.21
CA PRO A 71 -8.64 -2.18 12.62
C PRO A 71 -9.53 -2.18 13.86
N PRO A 72 -9.21 -1.40 14.90
CA PRO A 72 -10.01 -1.40 16.11
C PRO A 72 -11.39 -0.76 15.87
N PRO A 73 -12.43 -1.12 16.65
CA PRO A 73 -13.79 -0.62 16.43
C PRO A 73 -13.91 0.91 16.45
N GLN A 74 -13.07 1.58 17.23
CA GLN A 74 -13.06 3.04 17.35
C GLN A 74 -12.35 3.79 16.21
N GLN A 75 -11.59 3.09 15.35
CA GLN A 75 -10.94 3.74 14.20
C GLN A 75 -12.03 4.23 13.23
N LYS A 76 -11.99 5.50 12.83
CA LYS A 76 -13.01 6.07 11.93
C LYS A 76 -12.51 6.32 10.51
N SER A 77 -11.19 6.37 10.34
CA SER A 77 -10.54 6.67 9.07
C SER A 77 -9.18 6.01 8.96
N ILE A 78 -8.68 5.93 7.74
CA ILE A 78 -7.28 5.59 7.43
C ILE A 78 -6.53 6.90 7.27
N LYS A 79 -5.32 6.99 7.83
CA LYS A 79 -4.49 8.19 7.76
C LYS A 79 -3.83 8.27 6.39
N ALA A 80 -3.66 9.47 5.85
CA ALA A 80 -2.82 9.65 4.67
C ALA A 80 -1.35 9.43 5.07
N GLY A 81 -0.64 8.61 4.31
CA GLY A 81 0.79 8.36 4.48
C GLY A 81 1.63 9.35 3.67
N PRO A 82 2.94 9.45 3.98
CA PRO A 82 3.85 10.35 3.27
C PRO A 82 4.17 9.83 1.86
N ILE A 83 3.62 10.48 0.84
CA ILE A 83 3.89 10.19 -0.58
C ILE A 83 3.93 11.50 -1.37
N ASP A 84 4.85 11.59 -2.34
CA ASP A 84 4.97 12.78 -3.17
C ASP A 84 3.80 12.88 -4.17
N LEU A 85 3.53 14.11 -4.64
CA LEU A 85 2.41 14.39 -5.53
C LEU A 85 2.79 14.16 -6.99
N GLN A 86 2.09 13.28 -7.69
CA GLN A 86 2.13 13.23 -9.15
C GLN A 86 1.29 14.37 -9.73
N SER A 87 1.79 14.99 -10.79
CA SER A 87 1.10 16.08 -11.48
C SER A 87 1.27 15.94 -12.99
N ILE A 88 0.59 16.82 -13.73
CA ILE A 88 0.76 16.90 -15.18
C ILE A 88 2.17 17.31 -15.60
N TYR A 89 2.94 17.93 -14.71
CA TYR A 89 4.28 18.42 -14.98
C TYR A 89 5.39 17.46 -14.52
N ALA A 90 5.07 16.52 -13.64
CA ALA A 90 6.03 15.57 -13.08
C ALA A 90 5.33 14.31 -12.57
N GLY A 91 5.87 13.13 -12.86
CA GLY A 91 5.35 11.87 -12.33
C GLY A 91 4.02 11.37 -12.90
N MET A 92 3.43 12.03 -13.91
CA MET A 92 2.19 11.57 -14.57
C MET A 92 2.29 10.09 -14.99
N GLY A 93 1.21 9.34 -14.78
CA GLY A 93 1.10 7.93 -15.16
C GLY A 93 1.92 6.97 -14.27
N SER A 94 2.46 7.45 -13.14
CA SER A 94 3.34 6.67 -12.27
C SER A 94 2.69 6.27 -10.96
N CYS A 95 1.36 6.33 -10.85
CA CYS A 95 0.63 6.02 -9.62
C CYS A 95 0.88 4.61 -9.10
N GLY A 96 1.01 3.61 -9.99
CA GLY A 96 1.37 2.25 -9.59
C GLY A 96 2.78 2.16 -8.99
N ILE A 97 3.74 2.89 -9.55
CA ILE A 97 5.12 2.96 -9.05
C ILE A 97 5.16 3.68 -7.71
N ALA A 98 4.49 4.83 -7.60
CA ALA A 98 4.42 5.60 -6.38
C ALA A 98 3.76 4.80 -5.24
N ALA A 99 2.65 4.11 -5.52
CA ALA A 99 1.98 3.25 -4.56
C ALA A 99 2.84 2.05 -4.12
N THR A 100 3.56 1.42 -5.06
CA THR A 100 4.47 0.30 -4.75
C THR A 100 5.62 0.78 -3.88
N ASN A 101 6.28 1.87 -4.27
CA ASN A 101 7.38 2.43 -3.49
C ASN A 101 6.93 2.92 -2.11
N PHE A 102 5.71 3.45 -1.98
CA PHE A 102 5.13 3.76 -0.67
C PHE A 102 5.13 2.54 0.24
N ILE A 103 4.70 1.37 -0.24
CA ILE A 103 4.75 0.12 0.55
C ILE A 103 6.19 -0.27 0.90
N GLU A 104 7.10 -0.22 -0.06
CA GLU A 104 8.50 -0.63 0.14
C GLU A 104 9.21 0.25 1.18
N THR A 105 9.02 1.56 1.11
CA THR A 105 9.60 2.52 2.07
C THR A 105 9.05 2.36 3.48
N GLN A 106 7.82 1.87 3.63
CA GLN A 106 7.26 1.50 4.93
C GLN A 106 7.87 0.20 5.48
N MET A 107 8.35 -0.70 4.62
CA MET A 107 8.85 -2.03 5.01
C MET A 107 10.37 -2.10 5.20
N GLY A 108 11.14 -1.17 4.63
CA GLY A 108 12.60 -1.24 4.63
C GLY A 108 13.28 0.10 4.87
N LEU A 109 14.36 0.07 5.66
CA LEU A 109 15.25 1.23 5.81
C LEU A 109 16.12 1.40 4.56
N GLY A 110 16.29 2.65 4.12
CA GLY A 110 17.19 2.99 3.01
C GLY A 110 16.61 2.80 1.62
N ILE A 111 15.32 2.44 1.50
CA ILE A 111 14.62 2.49 0.22
C ILE A 111 14.45 3.96 -0.19
N PRO A 112 14.94 4.37 -1.37
CA PRO A 112 14.71 5.72 -1.86
C PRO A 112 13.20 6.00 -2.00
N CYS A 113 12.76 7.16 -1.53
CA CYS A 113 11.38 7.60 -1.74
C CYS A 113 11.20 8.05 -3.19
N TRP A 114 10.12 7.58 -3.80
CA TRP A 114 9.65 8.06 -5.09
C TRP A 114 9.30 9.54 -4.97
N GLN A 115 9.73 10.29 -5.97
CA GLN A 115 9.38 11.68 -6.16
C GLN A 115 8.97 11.89 -7.61
N ALA A 116 8.12 12.88 -7.85
CA ALA A 116 7.65 13.18 -9.19
C ALA A 116 8.82 13.48 -10.16
N SER A 117 9.90 14.07 -9.64
CA SER A 117 11.12 14.42 -10.37
C SER A 117 12.01 13.23 -10.75
N ASN A 118 11.99 12.14 -9.97
CA ASN A 118 12.81 10.95 -10.20
C ASN A 118 12.00 9.76 -10.75
N SER A 119 10.73 9.98 -11.09
CA SER A 119 9.79 8.95 -11.50
C SER A 119 10.25 8.11 -12.71
N ALA A 120 10.98 8.72 -13.66
CA ALA A 120 11.56 7.98 -14.78
C ALA A 120 12.53 6.89 -14.31
N SER A 121 13.44 7.22 -13.39
CA SER A 121 14.41 6.26 -12.85
C SER A 121 13.73 5.11 -12.11
N PHE A 122 12.67 5.37 -11.35
CA PHE A 122 11.90 4.30 -10.71
C PHE A 122 11.22 3.37 -11.72
N ARG A 123 10.64 3.91 -12.80
CA ARG A 123 10.05 3.10 -13.87
C ARG A 123 11.08 2.22 -14.55
N ASP A 124 12.25 2.78 -14.86
CA ASP A 124 13.33 2.05 -15.51
C ASP A 124 13.85 0.93 -14.61
N SER A 125 14.01 1.18 -13.30
CA SER A 125 14.38 0.15 -12.33
C SER A 125 13.32 -0.96 -12.24
N CYS A 126 12.03 -0.62 -12.09
CA CYS A 126 10.97 -1.64 -12.04
C CYS A 126 10.89 -2.46 -13.34
N LEU A 127 11.14 -1.83 -14.50
CA LEU A 127 11.19 -2.55 -15.78
C LEU A 127 12.40 -3.48 -15.85
N GLN A 128 13.55 -3.06 -15.35
CA GLN A 128 14.74 -3.91 -15.26
C GLN A 128 14.48 -5.11 -14.34
N ASP A 129 13.86 -4.91 -13.18
CA ASP A 129 13.49 -6.00 -12.28
C ASP A 129 12.54 -6.99 -12.98
N LEU A 130 11.51 -6.47 -13.67
CA LEU A 130 10.60 -7.30 -14.47
C LEU A 130 11.36 -8.16 -15.49
N LEU A 131 12.35 -7.58 -16.19
CA LEU A 131 13.16 -8.30 -17.18
C LEU A 131 14.14 -9.32 -16.55
N LEU A 132 14.53 -9.15 -15.30
CA LEU A 132 15.43 -10.08 -14.60
C LEU A 132 14.68 -11.27 -13.99
N TYR A 133 13.43 -11.06 -13.57
CA TYR A 133 12.60 -12.09 -12.95
C TYR A 133 11.73 -12.90 -13.93
N HIS A 134 11.70 -12.52 -15.22
CA HIS A 134 11.00 -13.20 -16.30
C HIS A 134 11.95 -13.70 -17.39
#